data_AF-A0A8H7ZC17-F1
#
_entry.id   AF-A0A8H7ZC17-F1
#
_cell.length_a   1.000
_cell.length_b   1.000
_cell.length_c   1.000
_cell.angle_alpha   90.00
_cell.angle_beta   90.00
_cell.angle_gamma   90.00
#
_symmetry.space_group_name_H-M   'P 1'
#
loop_
_entity.id
_entity.type
_entity.pdbx_description
1 polymer ?
#
loop_
_entity_poly.entity_id
_entity_poly.type
_entity_poly.pdbx_seq_one_letter_code
_entity_poly.pdbx_strand_id
1 'polypeptide(L)' 'MAGTLHPDRELQKFNTAKEKMGHYFRFKPKSVAFNLIFMGLVPIGLTMWAYNYEGTISITDRLRKKPVLTSDYVPRDKDL' A
#
# COMPACT_ATOMS: atom_id res chain seq x y z
N MET A 1 13.43 -24.84 -15.23
CA MET A 1 14.47 -23.80 -15.16
C MET A 1 15.32 -23.92 -16.40
N ALA A 2 15.47 -22.84 -17.18
CA ALA A 2 16.30 -22.85 -18.38
C ALA A 2 17.74 -23.24 -18.00
N GLY A 3 18.31 -24.25 -18.68
CA GLY A 3 19.60 -24.87 -18.34
C GLY A 3 20.84 -24.00 -18.59
N THR A 4 20.65 -22.68 -18.70
CA THR A 4 21.71 -21.68 -18.94
C THR A 4 22.26 -21.05 -17.66
N LEU A 5 21.56 -21.23 -16.53
CA LEU A 5 21.98 -20.69 -15.23
C LEU A 5 22.82 -21.72 -14.47
N HIS A 6 24.08 -21.37 -14.23
CA HIS A 6 24.96 -22.15 -13.36
C HIS A 6 24.53 -21.95 -11.90
N PRO A 7 24.33 -23.04 -11.12
CA PRO A 7 23.92 -22.93 -9.74
C PRO A 7 25.07 -22.38 -8.88
N ASP A 8 24.91 -21.16 -8.39
CA ASP A 8 25.76 -20.60 -7.34
C ASP A 8 25.23 -21.03 -5.96
N ARG A 9 26.06 -21.80 -5.24
CA ARG A 9 25.73 -22.32 -3.92
C ARG A 9 25.48 -21.22 -2.90
N GLU A 10 26.25 -20.13 -2.94
CA GLU A 10 26.11 -19.06 -1.94
C GLU A 10 24.86 -18.23 -2.21
N LEU A 11 24.52 -17.98 -3.48
CA LEU A 11 23.25 -17.37 -3.86
C LEU A 11 22.04 -18.22 -3.44
N GLN A 12 22.12 -19.56 -3.62
CA GLN A 12 21.06 -20.47 -3.19
C GLN A 12 20.86 -20.46 -1.67
N LYS A 13 21.94 -20.41 -0.89
CA LYS A 13 21.85 -20.28 0.58
C LYS A 13 21.22 -18.96 0.99
N PHE A 14 21.59 -17.85 0.35
CA PHE A 14 20.98 -16.55 0.62
C PHE A 14 19.48 -16.56 0.31
N ASN A 15 19.09 -17.10 -0.85
CA ASN A 15 17.68 -17.19 -1.25
C ASN A 15 16.88 -18.07 -0.30
N THR A 16 17.39 -19.24 0.07
CA THR A 16 16.72 -20.12 1.03
C THR A 16 16.62 -19.50 2.42
N ALA A 17 17.63 -18.74 2.88
CA ALA A 17 17.56 -18.00 4.14
C ALA A 17 16.50 -16.89 4.08
N LYS A 18 16.44 -16.14 2.97
CA LYS A 18 15.46 -15.08 2.73
C LYS A 18 14.03 -15.63 2.71
N GLU A 19 13.79 -16.73 2.01
CA GLU A 19 12.48 -17.38 1.95
C GLU A 19 12.03 -17.90 3.32
N LYS A 20 12.95 -18.44 4.12
CA LYS A 20 12.65 -18.97 5.45
C LYS A 20 12.60 -17.91 6.54
N MET A 21 12.86 -16.64 6.24
CA MET A 21 12.95 -15.56 7.23
C MET A 21 11.68 -15.43 8.09
N GLY A 22 10.50 -15.69 7.50
CA GLY A 22 9.22 -15.67 8.20
C GLY A 22 9.10 -16.73 9.31
N HIS A 23 9.67 -17.93 9.12
CA HIS A 23 9.62 -19.00 10.13
C HIS A 23 10.41 -18.69 11.40
N TYR A 24 11.43 -17.83 11.28
CA TYR A 24 12.29 -17.43 12.39
C TYR A 24 11.91 -16.06 12.98
N PHE A 25 10.84 -15.45 12.46
CA PHE A 25 10.39 -14.15 12.92
C PHE A 25 9.89 -14.21 14.38
N ARG A 26 10.29 -13.23 15.19
CA ARG A 26 9.83 -13.05 16.57
C ARG A 26 9.53 -11.59 16.82
N PHE A 27 8.43 -11.31 17.52
CA PHE A 27 8.06 -9.96 17.92
C PHE A 27 9.04 -9.43 18.98
N LYS A 28 10.00 -8.64 18.51
CA LYS A 28 10.91 -7.82 19.34
C LYS A 28 10.39 -6.38 19.38
N PRO A 29 10.73 -5.56 20.38
CA PRO A 29 10.22 -4.18 20.49
C PRO A 29 10.41 -3.34 19.22
N LYS A 30 11.56 -3.45 18.55
CA LYS A 30 11.82 -2.79 17.27
C LYS A 30 10.88 -3.23 16.15
N SER A 31 10.57 -4.52 16.09
CA SER A 31 9.66 -5.08 15.08
C SER A 31 8.20 -4.74 15.37
N VAL A 32 7.80 -4.69 16.65
CA VAL A 32 6.48 -4.23 17.05
C VAL A 32 6.28 -2.76 16.62
N ALA A 33 7.25 -1.89 16.93
CA ALA A 33 7.20 -0.49 16.52
C ALA A 33 7.10 -0.34 14.99
N PHE A 34 7.92 -1.08 14.23
CA PHE A 34 7.84 -1.08 12.77
C PHE A 34 6.44 -1.50 12.28
N ASN A 35 5.88 -2.59 12.80
CA ASN A 35 4.56 -3.07 12.39
C ASN A 35 3.44 -2.08 12.75
N LEU A 36 3.46 -1.48 13.94
CA LEU A 36 2.46 -0.48 14.34
C LEU A 36 2.47 0.74 13.42
N ILE A 37 3.65 1.21 13.03
CA ILE A 37 3.78 2.36 12.13
C ILE A 37 3.34 1.97 10.72
N PHE A 38 3.99 0.99 10.12
CA PHE A 38 3.84 0.73 8.68
C PHE A 38 2.60 -0.08 8.33
N MET A 39 2.12 -0.95 9.21
CA MET A 39 0.89 -1.72 8.98
C MET A 39 -0.33 -1.14 9.68
N GLY A 40 -0.15 -0.22 10.64
CA GLY A 40 -1.25 0.45 11.34
C GLY A 40 -1.39 1.91 10.94
N LEU A 41 -0.50 2.77 11.47
CA LEU A 41 -0.62 4.23 11.36
C LEU A 41 -0.60 4.73 9.91
N VAL A 42 0.30 4.20 9.08
CA VAL A 42 0.43 4.63 7.68
C VAL A 42 -0.84 4.32 6.87
N PRO A 43 -1.35 3.07 6.79
CA PRO A 43 -2.56 2.80 6.02
C PRO A 43 -3.79 3.52 6.58
N ILE A 44 -3.94 3.63 7.91
CA ILE A 44 -5.04 4.39 8.52
C ILE A 44 -4.96 5.87 8.12
N GLY A 45 -3.79 6.49 8.28
CA GLY A 45 -3.59 7.89 7.95
C GLY A 45 -3.80 8.18 6.46
N LEU A 46 -3.27 7.32 5.58
CA LEU A 46 -3.48 7.43 4.14
C LEU A 46 -4.96 7.27 3.77
N THR A 47 -5.67 6.34 4.41
CA THR A 47 -7.11 6.14 4.18
C THR A 47 -7.89 7.37 4.60
N MET A 48 -7.68 7.87 5.82
CA MET A 48 -8.35 9.09 6.30
C MET A 48 -8.04 10.30 5.40
N TRP A 49 -6.80 10.46 4.98
CA TRP A 49 -6.42 11.53 4.07
C TRP A 49 -7.12 11.36 2.70
N ALA A 50 -7.10 10.16 2.13
CA ALA A 50 -7.76 9.88 0.85
C ALA A 50 -9.26 10.23 0.89
N TYR A 51 -10.00 9.79 1.91
CA TYR A 51 -11.43 10.08 2.04
C TYR A 51 -11.73 11.56 2.27
N ASN A 52 -10.90 12.26 3.05
CA ASN A 52 -11.11 13.70 3.29
C ASN A 52 -10.83 14.56 2.04
N TYR A 53 -9.95 14.10 1.15
CA TYR A 53 -9.58 14.82 -0.07
C TYR A 53 -10.18 14.16 -1.34
N GLU A 54 -11.04 13.17 -1.18
CA GLU A 54 -11.69 12.48 -2.28
C GLU A 54 -12.53 13.49 -3.09
N GLY A 55 -12.35 13.50 -4.41
CA GLY A 55 -13.06 14.43 -5.30
C GLY A 55 -12.57 15.89 -5.25
N THR A 56 -11.71 16.28 -4.31
CA THR A 56 -11.17 17.66 -4.23
C THR A 56 -10.08 17.92 -5.27
N ILE A 57 -9.29 16.90 -5.62
CA ILE A 57 -8.19 16.99 -6.59
C ILE A 57 -8.57 16.20 -7.83
N SER A 58 -9.19 16.88 -8.80
CA SER A 58 -9.45 16.31 -10.12
C SER A 58 -8.28 16.58 -11.07
N ILE A 59 -7.50 15.54 -11.37
CA ILE A 59 -6.39 15.62 -12.33
C ILE A 59 -6.93 15.86 -13.76
N THR A 60 -8.14 15.38 -14.03
CA THR A 60 -8.82 15.45 -15.34
C THR A 60 -9.55 16.78 -15.57
N ASP A 61 -9.99 17.48 -14.51
CA ASP A 61 -10.70 18.76 -14.65
C ASP A 61 -9.76 19.99 -14.71
N ARG A 62 -8.44 19.80 -14.76
CA ARG A 62 -7.46 20.91 -14.78
C ARG A 62 -7.63 21.89 -15.96
N LEU A 63 -8.24 21.44 -17.07
CA LEU A 63 -8.55 22.27 -18.25
C LEU A 63 -10.05 22.59 -18.35
N ARG A 64 -10.87 22.13 -17.41
CA ARG A 64 -12.33 22.17 -17.52
C ARG A 64 -12.86 23.46 -16.93
N LYS A 65 -13.68 24.16 -17.73
CA LYS A 65 -14.28 25.46 -17.37
C LYS A 65 -15.74 25.36 -16.88
N LYS A 66 -16.34 24.17 -16.87
CA LYS A 66 -17.76 23.95 -16.51
C LYS A 66 -17.92 22.66 -15.68
N PRO A 67 -18.80 22.64 -14.67
CA PRO A 67 -18.98 21.48 -13.78
C PRO A 67 -19.49 20.24 -14.54
N VAL A 68 -19.15 19.06 -14.04
CA VAL A 68 -19.56 17.75 -14.61
C VAL A 68 -21.01 17.47 -14.33
N LEU A 69 -21.43 17.77 -13.10
CA LEU A 69 -22.76 17.58 -12.59
C LEU A 69 -23.40 18.95 -12.44
N THR A 70 -24.65 19.07 -12.89
CA THR A 70 -25.45 20.30 -12.78
C THR A 70 -25.95 20.56 -11.36
N SER A 71 -25.86 19.58 -10.47
CA SER A 71 -26.23 19.66 -9.05
C SER A 71 -25.07 19.23 -8.16
N ASP A 72 -25.01 19.80 -6.95
CA ASP A 72 -24.07 19.36 -5.92
C ASP A 72 -24.24 17.86 -5.66
N TYR A 73 -23.12 17.13 -5.64
CA TYR A 73 -23.12 15.69 -5.37
C TYR A 73 -23.60 15.45 -3.93
N VAL A 74 -24.80 14.91 -3.78
CA VAL A 74 -25.34 14.45 -2.49
C VAL A 74 -24.95 12.98 -2.31
N PRO A 75 -24.16 12.62 -1.28
CA PRO A 75 -23.85 11.22 -0.97
C PRO A 75 -25.13 10.40 -0.84
N ARG A 76 -25.14 9.17 -1.35
CA ARG A 76 -26.31 8.28 -1.21
C ARG A 76 -26.22 7.55 0.13
N ASP A 77 -27.35 7.44 0.83
CA ASP A 77 -27.48 6.77 2.15
C ASP A 77 -26.90 5.34 2.24
N LYS A 78 -26.63 4.70 1.12
CA LYS A 78 -26.03 3.37 1.03
C LYS A 78 -24.51 3.33 1.27
N ASP A 79 -23.87 4.49 1.35
CA ASP A 79 -22.43 4.64 1.56
C ASP A 79 -22.09 5.00 3.03
N LEU A 80 -23.05 4.87 3.96
CA LEU A 80 -22.91 5.00 5.42
C LEU A 80 -23.02 3.65 6.14
#